data_AF-A0A0M4RJ28-F1
#
_entry.id   AF-A0A0M4RJ28-F1
#
_cell.length_a   1.000
_cell.length_b   1.000
_cell.length_c   1.000
_cell.angle_alpha   90.00
_cell.angle_beta   90.00
_cell.angle_gamma   90.00
#
_symmetry.space_group_name_H-M   'P 1'
#
loop_
_entity.id
_entity.type
_entity.pdbx_description
1 polymer ?
#
loop_
_entity_poly.entity_id
_entity_poly.type
_entity_poly.pdbx_seq_one_letter_code
_entity_poly.pdbx_strand_id
1 'polypeptide(L)'
;MPAIDNPLIDRFLDALWLEKGLSDNTRDAYRSDLALFNGWLQERGLELASAGRELILDHLAWRLEQGYKPRSTARFLSGARGFYRYLLREKLIAVDPTLQVDMPQLGRPLPKSLSEADVEALLAAPDLGEAIGQRDRAMLEVLYACGLRVTELISLTLEQVNLRQGVLRVMGKGSKERLVPMGEEAIVWVERYMRDARHELLNGRPSDVMFPSQRGEQMTRQTFWHRIKHQARVAGIDKSLSPHTLRHAFATHLLNHGADLRVVQMLLGHSDLSTTQIYTHVARARLQEIHARHHPRG
;
A
#
# COMPACT_ATOMS: atom_id res chain seq x y z
N MET A 1 -9.58 -22.98 12.76
CA MET A 1 -8.62 -23.19 13.87
C MET A 1 -8.70 -22.03 14.83
N PRO A 2 -8.70 -22.28 16.14
CA PRO A 2 -8.66 -21.22 17.13
C PRO A 2 -7.30 -20.51 17.07
N ALA A 3 -7.31 -19.18 17.07
CA ALA A 3 -6.11 -18.42 17.39
C ALA A 3 -5.91 -18.52 18.91
N ILE A 4 -4.80 -19.10 19.34
CA ILE A 4 -4.48 -19.25 20.75
C ILE A 4 -3.27 -18.38 21.05
N ASP A 5 -3.43 -17.42 21.96
CA ASP A 5 -2.35 -16.54 22.37
C ASP A 5 -1.27 -17.29 23.15
N ASN A 6 -0.05 -16.78 23.10
CA ASN A 6 1.10 -17.33 23.81
C ASN A 6 1.97 -16.17 24.33
N PRO A 7 2.35 -16.15 25.63
CA PRO A 7 3.17 -15.07 26.19
C PRO A 7 4.50 -14.82 25.47
N LEU A 8 5.07 -15.84 24.81
CA LEU A 8 6.28 -15.69 24.01
C LEU A 8 6.04 -14.83 22.76
N ILE A 9 4.84 -14.90 22.18
CA ILE A 9 4.45 -14.06 21.02
C ILE A 9 4.42 -12.60 21.45
N ASP A 10 3.85 -12.28 22.63
CA ASP A 10 3.81 -10.92 23.16
C ASP A 10 5.22 -10.35 23.37
N ARG A 11 6.07 -11.08 24.09
CA ARG A 11 7.46 -10.67 24.35
C ARG A 11 8.24 -10.46 23.06
N PHE A 12 8.06 -11.33 22.08
CA PHE A 12 8.63 -11.17 20.75
C PHE A 12 8.17 -9.87 20.08
N LEU A 13 6.86 -9.61 20.05
CA LEU A 13 6.30 -8.43 19.38
C LEU A 13 6.71 -7.12 20.05
N ASP A 14 6.89 -7.12 21.37
CA ASP A 14 7.37 -5.96 22.13
C ASP A 14 8.86 -5.71 21.89
N ALA A 15 9.69 -6.76 21.91
CA ALA A 15 11.11 -6.65 21.55
C ALA A 15 11.29 -6.15 20.10
N LEU A 16 10.48 -6.68 19.17
CA LEU A 16 10.51 -6.30 17.77
C LEU A 16 10.06 -4.84 17.55
N TRP A 17 9.11 -4.35 18.35
CA TRP A 17 8.70 -2.94 18.35
C TRP A 17 9.82 -2.03 18.85
N LEU A 18 10.45 -2.39 19.98
CA LEU A 18 11.52 -1.61 20.59
C LEU A 18 12.76 -1.50 19.68
N GLU A 19 13.13 -2.58 19.00
CA GLU A 19 14.34 -2.64 18.17
C GLU A 19 14.17 -2.04 16.76
N LYS A 20 12.99 -2.22 16.15
CA LYS A 20 12.79 -1.96 14.72
C LYS A 20 11.71 -0.94 14.40
N GLY A 21 10.99 -0.42 15.41
CA GLY A 21 9.93 0.59 15.22
C GLY A 21 8.89 0.15 14.18
N LEU A 22 8.53 -1.13 14.17
CA LEU A 22 7.56 -1.67 13.21
C LEU A 22 6.19 -1.06 13.40
N SER A 23 5.49 -0.83 12.29
CA SER A 23 4.10 -0.35 12.30
C SER A 23 3.19 -1.34 13.01
N ASP A 24 2.17 -0.85 13.70
CA ASP A 24 1.17 -1.66 14.41
C ASP A 24 0.53 -2.73 13.49
N ASN A 25 0.21 -2.35 12.25
CA ASN A 25 -0.31 -3.29 11.24
C ASN A 25 0.57 -4.54 11.01
N THR A 26 1.89 -4.40 11.11
CA THR A 26 2.81 -5.55 10.95
C THR A 26 2.86 -6.38 12.22
N ARG A 27 2.76 -5.75 13.40
CA ARG A 27 2.67 -6.46 14.70
C ARG A 27 1.39 -7.28 14.77
N ASP A 28 0.24 -6.70 14.42
CA ASP A 28 -1.05 -7.38 14.43
C ASP A 28 -1.09 -8.55 13.45
N ALA A 29 -0.51 -8.34 12.26
CA ALA A 29 -0.38 -9.38 11.25
C ALA A 29 0.46 -10.57 11.76
N TYR A 30 1.60 -10.31 12.41
CA TYR A 30 2.45 -11.36 12.99
C TYR A 30 1.79 -12.03 14.19
N ARG A 31 1.15 -11.27 15.07
CA ARG A 31 0.36 -11.79 16.20
C ARG A 31 -0.66 -12.81 15.73
N SER A 32 -1.51 -12.41 14.77
CA SER A 32 -2.57 -13.26 14.25
C SER A 32 -2.02 -14.52 13.59
N ASP A 33 -0.96 -14.40 12.77
CA ASP A 33 -0.34 -15.54 12.11
C ASP A 33 0.28 -16.54 13.12
N LEU A 34 1.00 -16.04 14.14
CA LEU A 34 1.64 -16.86 15.16
C LEU A 34 0.62 -17.50 16.12
N ALA A 35 -0.45 -16.79 16.48
CA ALA A 35 -1.51 -17.33 17.33
C ALA A 35 -2.30 -18.45 16.63
N LEU A 36 -2.54 -18.33 15.32
CA LEU A 36 -3.12 -19.41 14.52
C LEU A 36 -2.20 -20.64 14.44
N PHE A 37 -0.89 -20.42 14.33
CA PHE A 37 0.08 -21.51 14.34
C PHE A 37 0.19 -22.17 15.72
N ASN A 38 0.19 -21.39 16.81
CA ASN A 38 0.13 -21.92 18.17
C ASN A 38 -1.13 -22.76 18.40
N GLY A 39 -2.29 -22.31 17.92
CA GLY A 39 -3.52 -23.11 17.94
C GLY A 39 -3.37 -24.43 17.18
N TRP A 40 -2.70 -24.42 16.03
CA TRP A 40 -2.42 -25.61 15.23
C TRP A 40 -1.49 -26.62 15.91
N LEU A 41 -0.51 -26.12 16.68
CA LEU A 41 0.37 -26.97 17.48
C LEU A 41 -0.36 -27.53 18.70
N GLN A 42 -1.15 -26.72 19.41
CA GLN A 42 -1.86 -27.15 20.61
C GLN A 42 -2.92 -28.21 20.34
N GLU A 43 -3.62 -28.15 19.21
CA GLU A 43 -4.52 -29.24 18.77
C GLU A 43 -3.78 -30.59 18.61
N ARG A 44 -2.46 -30.57 18.44
CA ARG A 44 -1.58 -31.75 18.35
C ARG A 44 -0.83 -32.04 19.65
N GLY A 45 -1.13 -31.32 20.74
CA GLY A 45 -0.44 -31.44 22.02
C GLY A 45 1.00 -30.94 22.00
N LEU A 46 1.34 -30.04 21.06
CA LEU A 46 2.70 -29.51 20.87
C LEU A 46 2.80 -28.06 21.34
N GLU A 47 3.99 -27.66 21.76
CA GLU A 47 4.27 -26.30 22.19
C GLU A 47 4.93 -25.47 21.08
N LEU A 48 4.65 -24.17 21.08
CA LEU A 48 5.20 -23.24 20.08
C LEU A 48 6.74 -23.19 20.09
N ALA A 49 7.36 -23.27 21.26
CA ALA A 49 8.82 -23.23 21.40
C ALA A 49 9.50 -24.54 21.00
N SER A 50 8.81 -25.68 21.07
CA SER A 50 9.36 -27.01 20.72
C SER A 50 9.13 -27.39 19.26
N ALA A 51 8.39 -26.59 18.50
CA ALA A 51 8.15 -26.85 17.09
C ALA A 51 9.45 -26.83 16.27
N GLY A 52 9.86 -28.02 15.83
CA GLY A 52 10.99 -28.22 14.92
C GLY A 52 10.65 -27.92 13.46
N ARG A 53 11.65 -28.07 12.58
CA ARG A 53 11.54 -27.82 11.13
C ARG A 53 10.37 -28.58 10.50
N GLU A 54 10.23 -29.88 10.80
CA GLU A 54 9.18 -30.74 10.22
C GLU A 54 7.78 -30.18 10.49
N LEU A 55 7.51 -29.74 11.73
CA LEU A 55 6.21 -29.16 12.10
C LEU A 55 5.92 -27.85 11.38
N ILE A 56 6.96 -27.07 11.04
CA ILE A 56 6.80 -25.86 10.24
C ILE A 56 6.46 -26.24 8.79
N LEU A 57 7.13 -27.24 8.22
CA LEU A 57 6.82 -27.74 6.87
C LEU A 57 5.41 -28.33 6.80
N ASP A 58 5.00 -29.11 7.79
CA ASP A 58 3.65 -29.66 7.92
C ASP A 58 2.60 -28.56 8.01
N HIS A 59 2.87 -27.48 8.76
CA HIS A 59 1.94 -26.36 8.82
C HIS A 59 1.86 -25.59 7.49
N LEU A 60 2.97 -25.48 6.75
CA LEU A 60 2.98 -24.89 5.41
C LEU A 60 2.19 -25.74 4.41
N ALA A 61 2.32 -27.07 4.46
CA ALA A 61 1.54 -28.01 3.67
C ALA A 61 0.05 -27.92 4.02
N TRP A 62 -0.29 -27.94 5.31
CA TRP A 62 -1.65 -27.77 5.79
C TRP A 62 -2.25 -26.44 5.32
N ARG A 63 -1.51 -25.32 5.40
CA ARG A 63 -1.96 -24.02 4.88
C ARG A 63 -2.26 -24.06 3.37
N LEU A 64 -1.47 -24.81 2.61
CA LEU A 64 -1.72 -25.00 1.17
C LEU A 64 -3.02 -25.77 0.93
N GLU A 65 -3.25 -26.87 1.66
CA GLU A 65 -4.48 -27.67 1.58
C GLU A 65 -5.73 -26.86 1.95
N GLN A 66 -5.62 -25.98 2.94
CA GLN A 66 -6.69 -25.07 3.33
C GLN A 66 -6.90 -23.89 2.37
N GLY A 67 -6.13 -23.81 1.28
CA GLY A 67 -6.29 -22.77 0.26
C GLY A 67 -5.74 -21.40 0.64
N TYR A 68 -4.80 -21.30 1.59
CA TYR A 68 -4.16 -20.03 1.92
C TYR A 68 -3.36 -19.50 0.73
N LYS A 69 -3.49 -18.20 0.47
CA LYS A 69 -2.75 -17.55 -0.63
C LYS A 69 -1.24 -17.55 -0.35
N PRO A 70 -0.38 -17.70 -1.38
CA PRO A 70 1.09 -17.69 -1.23
C PRO A 70 1.64 -16.47 -0.47
N ARG A 71 1.04 -15.29 -0.69
CA ARG A 71 1.40 -14.07 0.06
C ARG A 71 1.12 -14.16 1.56
N SER A 72 0.02 -14.80 1.95
CA SER A 72 -0.31 -15.02 3.36
C SER A 72 0.66 -16.01 4.00
N THR A 73 1.02 -17.06 3.26
CA THR A 73 2.02 -18.05 3.70
C THR A 73 3.41 -17.45 3.84
N ALA A 74 3.83 -16.60 2.89
CA ALA A 74 5.11 -15.87 2.97
C ALA A 74 5.17 -14.90 4.16
N ARG A 75 4.05 -14.23 4.48
CA ARG A 75 3.95 -13.34 5.65
C ARG A 75 4.05 -14.12 6.96
N PHE A 76 3.33 -15.24 7.06
CA PHE A 76 3.45 -16.15 8.19
C PHE A 76 4.90 -16.61 8.39
N LEU A 77 5.57 -17.09 7.34
CA LEU A 77 6.94 -17.58 7.44
C LEU A 77 7.94 -16.46 7.82
N SER A 78 7.68 -15.22 7.38
CA SER A 78 8.44 -14.05 7.85
C SER A 78 8.26 -13.81 9.35
N GLY A 79 7.02 -13.90 9.85
CA GLY A 79 6.70 -13.79 11.27
C GLY A 79 7.35 -14.90 12.10
N ALA A 80 7.21 -16.16 11.65
CA ALA A 80 7.82 -17.34 12.27
C ALA A 80 9.35 -17.23 12.34
N ARG A 81 10.02 -16.83 11.25
CA ARG A 81 11.47 -16.58 11.23
C ARG A 81 11.88 -15.50 12.23
N GLY A 82 11.14 -14.40 12.31
CA GLY A 82 11.38 -13.35 13.30
C GLY A 82 11.27 -13.90 14.72
N PHE A 83 10.19 -14.64 14.99
CA PHE A 83 9.89 -15.23 16.29
C PHE A 83 10.94 -16.24 16.74
N TYR A 84 11.29 -17.21 15.91
CA TYR A 84 12.28 -18.24 16.28
C TYR A 84 13.70 -17.67 16.42
N ARG A 85 14.08 -16.65 15.64
CA ARG A 85 15.34 -15.93 15.86
C ARG A 85 15.35 -15.18 17.19
N TYR A 86 14.22 -14.60 17.58
CA TYR A 86 14.07 -13.99 18.89
C TYR A 86 14.25 -15.04 19.99
N LEU A 87 13.55 -16.19 19.91
CA LEU A 87 13.69 -17.27 20.89
C LEU A 87 15.15 -17.78 20.99
N LEU A 88 15.84 -17.91 19.85
CA LEU A 88 17.25 -18.32 19.81
C LEU A 88 18.14 -17.30 20.52
N ARG A 89 17.91 -16.00 20.27
CA ARG A 89 18.67 -14.91 20.91
C ARG A 89 18.45 -14.88 22.42
N GLU A 90 17.22 -15.08 22.88
CA GLU A 90 16.87 -15.17 24.30
C GLU A 90 17.27 -16.52 24.93
N LYS A 91 17.94 -17.40 24.17
CA LYS A 91 18.38 -18.74 24.60
C LYS A 91 17.24 -19.65 25.07
N LEU A 92 16.02 -19.40 24.59
CA LEU A 92 14.84 -20.23 24.88
C LEU A 92 14.79 -21.48 24.01
N ILE A 93 15.50 -21.46 22.88
CA ILE A 93 15.73 -22.62 22.01
C ILE A 93 17.22 -22.69 21.65
N ALA A 94 17.71 -23.89 21.31
CA ALA A 94 19.11 -24.11 20.93
C ALA A 94 19.37 -23.92 19.42
N VAL A 95 18.35 -24.13 18.58
CA VAL A 95 18.45 -24.11 17.11
C VAL A 95 17.22 -23.42 16.54
N ASP A 96 17.41 -22.56 15.53
CA ASP A 96 16.31 -21.94 14.79
C ASP A 96 15.72 -22.95 13.77
N PRO A 97 14.47 -23.43 13.96
CA PRO A 97 13.83 -24.41 13.09
C PRO A 97 13.50 -23.88 11.68
N THR A 98 13.64 -22.57 11.44
CA THR A 98 13.29 -21.92 10.17
C THR A 98 14.48 -21.77 9.21
N LEU A 99 15.70 -22.11 9.63
CA LEU A 99 16.93 -21.86 8.88
C LEU A 99 16.95 -22.48 7.47
N GLN A 100 16.35 -23.67 7.32
CA GLN A 100 16.31 -24.42 6.06
C GLN A 100 14.88 -24.59 5.51
N VAL A 101 13.98 -23.67 5.90
CA VAL A 101 12.62 -23.62 5.35
C VAL A 101 12.61 -22.59 4.25
N ASP A 102 12.45 -23.01 3.00
CA ASP A 102 12.41 -22.10 1.86
C ASP A 102 11.17 -21.22 1.89
N MET A 103 11.32 -19.99 1.42
CA MET A 103 10.16 -19.13 1.23
C MET A 103 9.30 -19.71 0.09
N PRO A 104 7.97 -19.75 0.25
CA PRO A 104 7.10 -20.17 -0.85
C PRO A 104 7.42 -19.29 -2.05
N GLN A 105 7.65 -19.92 -3.21
CA GLN A 105 7.85 -19.18 -4.45
C GLN A 105 6.59 -18.36 -4.70
N LEU A 106 6.70 -17.05 -4.46
CA LEU A 106 5.69 -16.11 -4.88
C LEU A 106 5.79 -16.09 -6.40
N GLY A 107 4.99 -16.93 -7.05
CA GLY A 107 4.67 -16.74 -8.46
C GLY A 107 4.38 -15.26 -8.63
N ARG A 108 5.10 -14.62 -9.55
CA ARG A 108 4.86 -13.21 -9.88
C ARG A 108 3.72 -13.22 -10.90
N PRO A 109 2.43 -13.08 -10.51
CA PRO A 109 1.47 -12.68 -11.51
C PRO A 109 1.96 -11.32 -11.99
N LEU A 110 2.37 -11.25 -13.26
CA LEU A 110 2.50 -9.97 -13.94
C LEU A 110 1.14 -9.30 -13.78
N PRO A 111 1.04 -8.15 -13.10
CA PRO A 111 -0.25 -7.49 -12.94
C PRO A 111 -0.77 -7.19 -14.35
N LYS A 112 -2.02 -7.57 -14.63
CA LYS A 112 -2.76 -7.02 -15.77
C LYS A 112 -2.88 -5.52 -15.49
N SER A 113 -1.94 -4.72 -15.98
CA SER A 113 -1.89 -3.29 -15.69
C SER A 113 -3.08 -2.58 -16.32
N LEU A 114 -3.48 -1.47 -15.71
CA LEU A 114 -4.34 -0.48 -16.37
C LEU A 114 -3.59 0.06 -17.60
N SER A 115 -4.28 0.17 -18.73
CA SER A 115 -3.78 0.92 -19.89
C SER A 115 -3.93 2.43 -19.65
N GLU A 116 -3.26 3.24 -20.46
CA GLU A 116 -3.39 4.71 -20.39
C GLU A 116 -4.84 5.15 -20.57
N ALA A 117 -5.54 4.58 -21.56
CA ALA A 117 -6.98 4.79 -21.75
C ALA A 117 -7.83 4.39 -20.53
N ASP A 118 -7.44 3.37 -19.76
CA ASP A 118 -8.18 3.01 -18.54
C ASP A 118 -7.97 4.05 -17.44
N VAL A 119 -6.77 4.64 -17.37
CA VAL A 119 -6.45 5.70 -16.41
C VAL A 119 -7.27 6.94 -16.74
N GLU A 120 -7.27 7.37 -17.99
CA GLU A 120 -8.07 8.51 -18.45
C GLU A 120 -9.57 8.29 -18.20
N ALA A 121 -10.09 7.11 -18.56
CA ALA A 121 -11.48 6.75 -18.31
C ALA A 121 -11.83 6.74 -16.82
N LEU A 122 -10.94 6.21 -15.97
CA LEU A 122 -11.13 6.22 -14.51
C LEU A 122 -11.14 7.64 -13.93
N LEU A 123 -10.23 8.51 -14.40
CA LEU A 123 -10.21 9.91 -13.99
C LEU A 123 -11.52 10.59 -14.37
N ALA A 124 -12.04 10.35 -15.59
CA ALA A 124 -13.24 10.97 -16.14
C ALA A 124 -14.58 10.41 -15.63
N ALA A 125 -14.56 9.23 -15.00
CA ALA A 125 -15.77 8.54 -14.53
C ALA A 125 -16.64 9.26 -13.48
N PRO A 126 -16.10 10.05 -12.53
CA PRO A 126 -16.94 10.67 -11.50
C PRO A 126 -17.95 11.67 -12.07
N ASP A 127 -19.20 11.58 -11.63
CA ASP A 127 -20.27 12.49 -12.03
C ASP A 127 -20.10 13.89 -11.40
N LEU A 128 -19.86 14.89 -12.22
CA LEU A 128 -19.61 16.26 -11.77
C LEU A 128 -20.89 17.00 -11.36
N GLY A 129 -22.07 16.43 -11.65
CA GLY A 129 -23.36 16.95 -11.19
C GLY A 129 -23.60 16.72 -9.69
N GLU A 130 -22.90 15.77 -9.07
CA GLU A 130 -22.99 15.49 -7.64
C GLU A 130 -21.77 15.98 -6.87
N ALA A 131 -21.96 16.54 -5.68
CA ALA A 131 -20.86 16.97 -4.81
C ALA A 131 -19.87 15.82 -4.50
N ILE A 132 -20.38 14.59 -4.39
CA ILE A 132 -19.52 13.42 -4.18
C ILE A 132 -18.67 13.06 -5.39
N GLY A 133 -19.19 13.23 -6.61
CA GLY A 133 -18.43 12.94 -7.82
C GLY A 133 -17.38 14.01 -8.09
N GLN A 134 -17.65 15.27 -7.79
CA GLN A 134 -16.62 16.33 -7.81
C GLN A 134 -15.49 16.06 -6.79
N ARG A 135 -15.84 15.63 -5.57
CA ARG A 135 -14.85 15.18 -4.58
C ARG A 135 -14.03 14.01 -5.11
N ASP A 136 -14.69 12.97 -5.64
CA ASP A 136 -14.02 11.79 -6.16
C ASP A 136 -13.07 12.15 -7.33
N ARG A 137 -13.47 13.06 -8.22
CA ARG A 137 -12.61 13.58 -9.31
C ARG A 137 -11.37 14.27 -8.76
N ALA A 138 -11.52 15.20 -7.84
CA ALA A 138 -10.39 15.89 -7.21
C ALA A 138 -9.45 14.91 -6.48
N MET A 139 -10.01 13.94 -5.75
CA MET A 139 -9.23 12.92 -5.06
C MET A 139 -8.44 12.02 -6.01
N LEU A 140 -9.03 11.62 -7.14
CA LEU A 140 -8.37 10.82 -8.16
C LEU A 140 -7.23 11.60 -8.83
N GLU A 141 -7.44 12.87 -9.15
CA GLU A 141 -6.42 13.74 -9.75
C GLU A 141 -5.23 13.98 -8.80
N VAL A 142 -5.51 14.22 -7.52
CA VAL A 142 -4.44 14.34 -6.52
C VAL A 142 -3.71 13.01 -6.36
N LEU A 143 -4.42 11.88 -6.30
CA LEU A 143 -3.79 10.56 -6.19
C LEU A 143 -2.90 10.27 -7.40
N TYR A 144 -3.34 10.66 -8.58
CA TYR A 144 -2.64 10.55 -9.86
C TYR A 144 -1.40 11.45 -9.88
N ALA A 145 -1.56 12.77 -9.79
CA ALA A 145 -0.49 13.75 -9.94
C ALA A 145 0.56 13.69 -8.82
N CYS A 146 0.12 13.46 -7.58
CA CYS A 146 1.00 13.53 -6.41
C CYS A 146 1.52 12.15 -5.97
N GLY A 147 1.01 11.06 -6.56
CA GLY A 147 1.40 9.70 -6.22
C GLY A 147 1.21 9.37 -4.74
N LEU A 148 0.19 9.90 -4.07
CA LEU A 148 -0.02 9.68 -2.63
C LEU A 148 -0.42 8.24 -2.32
N ARG A 149 -0.21 7.79 -1.07
CA ARG A 149 -0.88 6.59 -0.56
C ARG A 149 -2.33 6.95 -0.28
N VAL A 150 -3.25 5.99 -0.39
CA VAL A 150 -4.67 6.23 -0.06
C VAL A 150 -4.82 6.81 1.35
N THR A 151 -4.10 6.27 2.34
CA THR A 151 -4.14 6.79 3.71
C THR A 151 -3.60 8.23 3.80
N GLU A 152 -2.56 8.57 3.03
CA GLU A 152 -2.05 9.94 2.98
C GLU A 152 -3.09 10.90 2.40
N LEU A 153 -3.80 10.50 1.33
CA LEU A 153 -4.84 11.29 0.67
C LEU A 153 -6.07 11.53 1.55
N ILE A 154 -6.64 10.47 2.13
CA ILE A 154 -7.88 10.58 2.93
C ILE A 154 -7.68 11.31 4.25
N SER A 155 -6.43 11.42 4.72
CA SER A 155 -6.06 12.12 5.96
C SER A 155 -5.53 13.53 5.70
N LEU A 156 -5.58 14.04 4.47
CA LEU A 156 -5.21 15.42 4.18
C LEU A 156 -6.13 16.40 4.90
N THR A 157 -5.55 17.41 5.51
CA THR A 157 -6.25 18.58 6.05
C THR A 157 -6.07 19.81 5.15
N LEU A 158 -6.90 20.84 5.33
CA LEU A 158 -6.80 22.09 4.58
C LEU A 158 -5.41 22.75 4.70
N GLU A 159 -4.81 22.71 5.89
CA GLU A 159 -3.49 23.30 6.16
C GLU A 159 -2.33 22.57 5.47
N GLN A 160 -2.58 21.36 4.96
CA GLN A 160 -1.61 20.58 4.21
C GLN A 160 -1.67 20.85 2.71
N VAL A 161 -2.65 21.63 2.24
CA VAL A 161 -2.88 21.90 0.82
C VAL A 161 -2.61 23.37 0.52
N ASN A 162 -1.50 23.67 -0.15
CA ASN A 162 -1.18 25.03 -0.61
C ASN A 162 -1.36 25.13 -2.13
N LEU A 163 -2.57 25.50 -2.56
CA LEU A 163 -2.92 25.63 -3.98
C LEU A 163 -2.17 26.77 -4.66
N ARG A 164 -1.89 27.87 -3.94
CA ARG A 164 -1.14 29.01 -4.49
C ARG A 164 0.30 28.65 -4.86
N GLN A 165 0.93 27.80 -4.06
CA GLN A 165 2.27 27.29 -4.31
C GLN A 165 2.27 25.97 -5.10
N GLY A 166 1.10 25.37 -5.33
CA GLY A 166 0.95 24.08 -6.01
C GLY A 166 1.63 22.93 -5.27
N VAL A 167 1.58 22.90 -3.93
CA VAL A 167 2.25 21.86 -3.12
C VAL A 167 1.37 21.30 -2.02
N LEU A 168 1.58 20.01 -1.73
CA LEU A 168 1.01 19.30 -0.58
C LEU A 168 2.09 19.02 0.46
N ARG A 169 1.74 19.17 1.74
CA ARG A 169 2.59 18.76 2.87
C ARG A 169 2.08 17.43 3.42
N VAL A 170 2.88 16.38 3.27
CA VAL A 170 2.48 15.01 3.64
C VAL A 170 3.40 14.43 4.71
N MET A 171 2.81 13.81 5.72
CA MET A 171 3.54 13.08 6.76
C MET A 171 4.00 11.70 6.24
N GLY A 172 5.30 11.46 6.22
CA GLY A 172 5.92 10.18 5.89
C GLY A 172 6.10 9.25 7.09
N LYS A 173 6.65 8.05 6.83
CA LYS A 173 7.03 7.09 7.88
C LYS A 173 8.10 7.69 8.79
N GLY A 174 7.88 7.65 10.11
CA GLY A 174 8.78 8.26 11.10
C GLY A 174 8.54 9.75 11.34
N SER A 175 7.32 10.24 11.06
CA SER A 175 6.90 11.63 11.29
C SER A 175 7.71 12.70 10.55
N LYS A 176 8.37 12.33 9.46
CA LYS A 176 9.07 13.29 8.58
C LYS A 176 8.11 13.88 7.56
N GLU A 177 8.01 15.20 7.54
CA GLU A 177 7.26 15.93 6.52
C GLU A 177 7.98 15.90 5.17
N ARG A 178 7.21 15.79 4.08
CA ARG A 178 7.69 16.02 2.72
C ARG A 178 6.74 16.95 1.97
N LEU A 179 7.29 17.82 1.14
CA LEU A 179 6.52 18.60 0.18
C LEU A 179 6.39 17.82 -1.13
N VAL A 180 5.17 17.78 -1.67
CA VAL A 180 4.80 17.02 -2.86
C VAL A 180 4.16 18.00 -3.85
N PRO A 181 4.83 18.34 -4.96
CA PRO A 181 4.24 19.15 -6.02
C PRO A 181 2.93 18.57 -6.54
N MET A 182 1.96 19.43 -6.80
CA MET A 182 0.70 19.13 -7.46
C MET A 182 0.83 19.46 -8.95
N GLY A 183 0.23 18.63 -9.80
CA GLY A 183 0.05 18.96 -11.22
C GLY A 183 -1.03 20.03 -11.41
N GLU A 184 -0.95 20.80 -12.49
CA GLU A 184 -1.90 21.89 -12.80
C GLU A 184 -3.36 21.41 -12.83
N GLU A 185 -3.64 20.28 -13.50
CA GLU A 185 -4.96 19.66 -13.51
C GLU A 185 -5.46 19.34 -12.09
N ALA A 186 -4.61 18.78 -11.24
CA ALA A 186 -4.99 18.48 -9.86
C ALA A 186 -5.33 19.73 -9.06
N ILE A 187 -4.62 20.84 -9.29
CA ILE A 187 -4.93 22.14 -8.67
C ILE A 187 -6.32 22.62 -9.14
N VAL A 188 -6.58 22.60 -10.45
CA VAL A 188 -7.87 23.02 -11.03
C VAL A 188 -9.04 22.23 -10.44
N TRP A 189 -8.92 20.90 -10.39
CA TRP A 189 -9.97 20.03 -9.86
C TRP A 189 -10.17 20.21 -8.35
N VAL A 190 -9.09 20.42 -7.60
CA VAL A 190 -9.18 20.72 -6.17
C VAL A 190 -9.84 22.08 -5.92
N GLU A 191 -9.48 23.12 -6.66
CA GLU A 191 -10.10 24.44 -6.56
C GLU A 191 -11.60 24.40 -6.87
N ARG A 192 -11.98 23.68 -7.93
CA ARG A 192 -13.38 23.49 -8.31
C ARG A 192 -14.17 22.76 -7.22
N TYR A 193 -13.66 21.62 -6.75
CA TYR A 193 -14.26 20.87 -5.66
C TYR A 193 -14.42 21.71 -4.37
N MET A 194 -13.38 22.47 -4.00
CA MET A 194 -13.39 23.33 -2.82
C MET A 194 -14.47 24.41 -2.90
N ARG A 195 -14.69 24.96 -4.09
CA ARG A 195 -15.66 26.02 -4.36
C ARG A 195 -17.09 25.49 -4.43
N ASP A 196 -17.29 24.39 -5.14
CA ASP A 196 -18.62 24.00 -5.62
C ASP A 196 -19.25 22.88 -4.79
N ALA A 197 -18.46 22.00 -4.15
CA ALA A 197 -18.95 20.75 -3.58
C ALA A 197 -18.62 20.53 -2.09
N ARG A 198 -17.46 20.99 -1.61
CA ARG A 198 -17.01 20.69 -0.24
C ARG A 198 -17.98 21.17 0.83
N HIS A 199 -18.56 22.37 0.65
CA HIS A 199 -19.50 22.94 1.61
C HIS A 199 -20.76 22.09 1.77
N GLU A 200 -21.30 21.57 0.66
CA GLU A 200 -22.45 20.67 0.64
C GLU A 200 -22.17 19.38 1.42
N LEU A 201 -21.01 18.75 1.19
CA LEU A 201 -20.62 17.52 1.87
C LEU A 201 -20.43 17.68 3.39
N LEU A 202 -20.08 18.88 3.84
CA LEU A 202 -19.96 19.20 5.27
C LEU A 202 -21.30 19.55 5.90
N ASN A 203 -22.30 19.92 5.10
CA ASN A 203 -23.60 20.40 5.56
C ASN A 203 -23.45 21.50 6.64
N GLY A 204 -22.59 22.48 6.36
CA GLY A 204 -22.32 23.61 7.27
C GLY A 204 -21.49 23.30 8.52
N ARG A 205 -21.03 22.06 8.73
CA ARG A 205 -20.19 21.71 9.89
C ARG A 205 -18.74 22.17 9.70
N PRO A 206 -18.10 22.75 10.73
CA PRO A 206 -16.68 23.07 10.67
C PRO A 206 -15.88 21.76 10.63
N SER A 207 -14.93 21.67 9.69
CA SER A 207 -14.01 20.54 9.57
C SER A 207 -12.76 20.98 8.81
N ASP A 208 -11.60 20.51 9.26
CA ASP A 208 -10.31 20.68 8.63
C ASP A 208 -10.03 19.60 7.56
N VAL A 209 -10.83 18.53 7.51
CA VAL A 209 -10.67 17.42 6.57
C VAL A 209 -10.80 17.92 5.14
N MET A 210 -9.79 17.67 4.30
CA MET A 210 -9.79 18.13 2.90
C MET A 210 -10.91 17.46 2.09
N PHE A 211 -11.07 16.14 2.25
CA PHE A 211 -12.04 15.32 1.53
C PHE A 211 -12.97 14.56 2.49
N PRO A 212 -14.08 15.17 2.95
CA PRO A 212 -15.00 14.53 3.86
C PRO A 212 -15.85 13.48 3.15
N SER A 213 -16.35 12.51 3.92
CA SER A 213 -17.40 11.58 3.51
C SER A 213 -18.75 12.31 3.37
N GLN A 214 -19.79 11.62 2.89
CA GLN A 214 -21.16 12.17 2.89
C GLN A 214 -21.68 12.48 4.30
N ARG A 215 -21.03 11.97 5.34
CA ARG A 215 -21.37 12.26 6.74
C ARG A 215 -20.68 13.51 7.28
N GLY A 216 -19.80 14.15 6.49
CA GLY A 216 -18.99 15.29 6.90
C GLY A 216 -17.71 14.92 7.66
N GLU A 217 -17.36 13.64 7.72
CA GLU A 217 -16.22 13.12 8.51
C GLU A 217 -15.12 12.54 7.63
N GLN A 218 -13.91 12.37 8.19
CA GLN A 218 -12.82 11.68 7.51
C GLN A 218 -13.23 10.27 7.08
N MET A 219 -13.01 9.94 5.81
CA MET A 219 -13.35 8.63 5.29
C MET A 219 -12.31 7.58 5.67
N THR A 220 -12.75 6.33 5.77
CA THR A 220 -11.84 5.19 5.94
C THR A 220 -11.20 4.81 4.60
N ARG A 221 -10.04 4.12 4.67
CA ARG A 221 -9.40 3.54 3.48
C ARG A 221 -10.34 2.63 2.71
N GLN A 222 -11.18 1.87 3.41
CA GLN A 222 -12.13 0.95 2.81
C GLN A 222 -13.23 1.72 2.05
N THR A 223 -13.79 2.77 2.66
CA THR A 223 -14.80 3.63 2.03
C THR A 223 -14.28 4.22 0.72
N PHE A 224 -13.09 4.81 0.73
CA PHE A 224 -12.50 5.36 -0.49
C PHE A 224 -12.22 4.28 -1.55
N TRP A 225 -11.75 3.11 -1.12
CA TRP A 225 -11.52 1.99 -2.03
C TRP A 225 -12.81 1.49 -2.70
N HIS A 226 -13.93 1.49 -1.99
CA HIS A 226 -15.25 1.22 -2.58
C HIS A 226 -15.62 2.27 -3.64
N ARG A 227 -15.30 3.55 -3.41
CA ARG A 227 -15.50 4.62 -4.42
C ARG A 227 -14.65 4.38 -5.67
N ILE A 228 -13.36 4.08 -5.55
CA ILE A 228 -12.51 3.77 -6.71
C ILE A 228 -13.07 2.59 -7.51
N LYS A 229 -13.51 1.52 -6.84
CA LYS A 229 -14.12 0.37 -7.52
C LYS A 229 -15.43 0.73 -8.24
N HIS A 230 -16.22 1.62 -7.65
CA HIS A 230 -17.42 2.14 -8.30
C HIS A 230 -17.06 2.90 -9.57
N GLN A 231 -16.12 3.85 -9.49
CA GLN A 231 -15.68 4.63 -10.65
C GLN A 231 -15.04 3.76 -11.74
N ALA A 232 -14.30 2.72 -11.36
CA ALA A 232 -13.76 1.76 -12.31
C ALA A 232 -14.85 1.01 -13.09
N ARG A 233 -15.97 0.66 -12.44
CA ARG A 233 -17.11 0.03 -13.13
C ARG A 233 -17.81 1.02 -14.07
N VAL A 234 -17.99 2.26 -13.64
CA VAL A 234 -18.54 3.33 -14.48
C VAL A 234 -17.66 3.54 -15.73
N ALA A 235 -16.34 3.48 -15.56
CA ALA A 235 -15.35 3.56 -16.64
C ALA A 235 -15.26 2.29 -17.53
N GLY A 236 -16.03 1.22 -17.25
CA GLY A 236 -15.96 -0.03 -18.01
C GLY A 236 -14.69 -0.87 -17.76
N ILE A 237 -14.02 -0.67 -16.63
CA ILE A 237 -12.75 -1.36 -16.30
C ILE A 237 -13.04 -2.65 -15.54
N ASP A 238 -12.99 -3.79 -16.25
CA ASP A 238 -13.18 -5.14 -15.68
C ASP A 238 -11.90 -5.75 -15.06
N LYS A 239 -10.82 -4.98 -14.97
CA LYS A 239 -9.53 -5.44 -14.42
C LYS A 239 -9.55 -5.45 -12.90
N SER A 240 -8.84 -6.41 -12.29
CA SER A 240 -8.65 -6.45 -10.84
C SER A 240 -7.78 -5.28 -10.37
N LEU A 241 -8.39 -4.33 -9.66
CA LEU A 241 -7.70 -3.19 -9.09
C LEU A 241 -7.22 -3.46 -7.66
N SER A 242 -6.08 -2.86 -7.32
CA SER A 242 -5.54 -2.74 -5.96
C SER A 242 -4.90 -1.35 -5.80
N PRO A 243 -4.74 -0.82 -4.59
CA PRO A 243 -4.09 0.49 -4.39
C PRO A 243 -2.68 0.54 -5.00
N HIS A 244 -1.95 -0.57 -4.94
CA HIS A 244 -0.60 -0.66 -5.50
C HIS A 244 -0.58 -0.70 -7.03
N THR A 245 -1.50 -1.44 -7.65
CA THR A 245 -1.59 -1.50 -9.12
C THR A 245 -2.06 -0.17 -9.71
N LEU A 246 -2.97 0.53 -9.03
CA LEU A 246 -3.42 1.86 -9.41
C LEU A 246 -2.28 2.89 -9.35
N ARG A 247 -1.56 2.95 -8.22
CA ARG A 247 -0.42 3.83 -8.05
C ARG A 247 0.68 3.55 -9.09
N HIS A 248 0.92 2.28 -9.40
CA HIS A 248 1.91 1.90 -10.39
C HIS A 248 1.52 2.34 -11.81
N ALA A 249 0.24 2.17 -12.18
CA ALA A 249 -0.28 2.64 -13.45
C ALA A 249 -0.15 4.16 -13.57
N PHE A 250 -0.50 4.91 -12.53
CA PHE A 250 -0.37 6.37 -12.49
C PHE A 250 1.07 6.84 -12.63
N ALA A 251 2.00 6.22 -11.89
CA ALA A 251 3.41 6.56 -12.00
C ALA A 251 3.98 6.25 -13.40
N THR A 252 3.58 5.12 -14.00
CA THR A 252 4.00 4.75 -15.36
C THR A 252 3.45 5.71 -16.39
N HIS A 253 2.17 6.09 -16.28
CA HIS A 253 1.52 7.05 -17.16
C HIS A 253 2.18 8.44 -17.10
N LEU A 254 2.45 8.95 -15.90
CA LEU A 254 3.15 10.23 -15.70
C LEU A 254 4.56 10.22 -16.33
N LEU A 255 5.30 9.12 -16.17
CA LEU A 255 6.63 8.96 -16.76
C LEU A 255 6.58 8.93 -18.30
N ASN A 256 5.58 8.26 -18.87
CA ASN A 256 5.38 8.20 -20.32
C ASN A 256 5.05 9.56 -20.93
N HIS A 257 4.37 10.43 -20.18
CA HIS A 257 3.94 11.77 -20.58
C HIS A 257 4.92 12.89 -20.18
N GLY A 258 6.19 12.54 -19.91
CA GLY A 258 7.27 13.52 -19.80
C GLY A 258 7.48 14.14 -18.41
N ALA A 259 6.89 13.57 -17.35
CA ALA A 259 7.28 13.94 -16.00
C ALA A 259 8.74 13.51 -15.74
N ASP A 260 9.60 14.46 -15.37
CA ASP A 260 11.02 14.21 -15.10
C ASP A 260 11.18 13.06 -14.10
N LEU A 261 11.98 12.06 -14.49
CA LEU A 261 12.23 10.84 -13.72
C LEU A 261 12.72 11.14 -12.28
N ARG A 262 13.43 12.25 -12.09
CA ARG A 262 13.92 12.71 -10.77
C ARG A 262 12.80 13.29 -9.91
N VAL A 263 11.79 13.91 -10.52
CA VAL A 263 10.59 14.41 -9.84
C VAL A 263 9.73 13.24 -9.35
N VAL A 264 9.53 12.22 -10.18
CA VAL A 264 8.79 11.00 -9.80
C VAL A 264 9.50 10.22 -8.67
N GLN A 265 10.83 10.18 -8.66
CA GLN A 265 11.61 9.49 -7.63
C GLN A 265 11.54 10.20 -6.26
N MET A 266 11.46 11.53 -6.22
CA MET A 266 11.22 12.31 -4.98
C MET A 266 9.76 12.22 -4.51
N LEU A 267 8.79 12.25 -5.43
CA LEU A 267 7.35 12.15 -5.13
C LEU A 267 6.96 10.82 -4.45
N LEU A 268 7.67 9.73 -4.77
CA LEU A 268 7.34 8.39 -4.30
C LEU A 268 7.97 8.00 -2.94
N GLY A 269 8.88 8.81 -2.39
CA GLY A 269 9.30 8.76 -0.98
C GLY A 269 9.73 7.37 -0.46
N HIS A 270 10.62 6.69 -1.19
CA HIS A 270 11.08 5.35 -0.82
C HIS A 270 12.25 5.38 0.16
N SER A 271 12.09 4.71 1.30
CA SER A 271 13.18 4.31 2.21
C SER A 271 13.60 2.84 2.03
N ASP A 272 13.02 2.11 1.07
CA ASP A 272 13.33 0.68 0.83
C ASP A 272 13.36 0.36 -0.68
N LEU A 273 14.50 -0.13 -1.15
CA LEU A 273 14.91 -0.25 -2.57
C LEU A 273 14.22 -1.38 -3.36
N SER A 274 13.39 -2.21 -2.72
CA SER A 274 12.76 -3.38 -3.38
C SER A 274 11.68 -3.02 -4.41
N THR A 275 11.09 -1.83 -4.33
CA THR A 275 10.11 -1.34 -5.33
C THR A 275 10.75 -0.50 -6.44
N THR A 276 12.03 -0.14 -6.33
CA THR A 276 12.78 0.66 -7.31
C THR A 276 13.18 -0.15 -8.55
N GLN A 277 13.34 -1.48 -8.42
CA GLN A 277 13.84 -2.32 -9.52
C GLN A 277 12.92 -2.33 -10.76
N ILE A 278 11.61 -2.23 -10.60
CA ILE A 278 10.67 -2.14 -11.73
C ILE A 278 10.84 -0.79 -12.46
N TYR A 279 11.07 0.30 -11.71
CA TYR A 279 11.30 1.64 -12.29
C TYR A 279 12.61 1.71 -13.06
N THR A 280 13.66 1.00 -12.62
CA THR A 280 14.92 0.92 -13.36
C THR A 280 14.72 0.30 -14.74
N HIS A 281 13.87 -0.72 -14.88
CA HIS A 281 13.62 -1.34 -16.18
C HIS A 281 12.86 -0.42 -17.16
N VAL A 282 11.83 0.29 -16.69
CA VAL A 282 11.04 1.22 -17.53
C VAL A 282 11.87 2.45 -17.91
N ALA A 283 12.60 3.03 -16.97
CA ALA A 283 13.51 4.15 -17.22
C ALA A 283 14.63 3.78 -18.21
N ARG A 284 15.17 2.56 -18.10
CA ARG A 284 16.22 2.06 -18.98
C ARG A 284 15.71 1.80 -20.41
N ALA A 285 14.48 1.30 -20.56
CA ALA A 285 13.84 1.17 -21.87
C ALA A 285 13.61 2.53 -22.54
N ARG A 286 13.17 3.54 -21.77
CA ARG A 286 12.97 4.90 -22.29
C ARG A 286 14.27 5.64 -22.59
N LEU A 287 15.31 5.45 -21.78
CA LEU A 287 16.67 5.96 -22.06
C LEU A 287 17.24 5.37 -23.35
N GLN A 288 17.03 4.07 -23.60
CA GLN A 288 17.41 3.43 -24.86
C GLN A 288 16.62 4.00 -26.05
N GLU A 289 15.33 4.28 -25.87
CA GLU A 289 14.47 4.84 -26.92
C GLU A 289 14.82 6.30 -27.25
N ILE A 290 15.10 7.12 -26.23
CA ILE A 290 15.58 8.51 -26.39
C ILE A 290 16.97 8.53 -27.02
N HIS A 291 17.88 7.65 -26.58
CA HIS A 291 19.21 7.51 -27.18
C HIS A 291 19.11 7.09 -28.66
N ALA A 292 18.23 6.16 -29.01
CA ALA A 292 18.00 5.73 -30.38
C ALA A 292 17.38 6.84 -31.26
N ARG A 293 16.53 7.70 -30.71
CA ARG A 293 15.91 8.82 -31.44
C ARG A 293 16.85 10.02 -31.65
N HIS A 294 17.78 10.28 -30.72
CA HIS A 294 18.70 11.42 -30.79
C HIS A 294 20.11 11.07 -31.28
N HIS A 295 20.50 9.79 -31.26
CA HIS A 295 21.80 9.31 -31.75
C HIS A 295 21.67 7.98 -32.54
N PRO A 296 21.14 8.00 -33.79
CA PRO A 296 20.87 6.79 -34.57
C PRO A 296 22.11 6.07 -35.17
N ARG A 297 23.34 6.36 -34.70
CA ARG A 297 24.59 5.73 -35.19
C ARG A 297 25.56 5.34 -34.06
N GLY A 298 25.09 4.58 -33.09
CA GLY A 298 25.90 3.87 -32.11
C GLY A 298 25.26 2.56 -31.71
#